data_AF-A0A8X6LV20-F1
#
_entry.id   AF-A0A8X6LV20-F1
#
_cell.length_a   1.000
_cell.length_b   1.000
_cell.length_c   1.000
_cell.angle_alpha   90.00
_cell.angle_beta   90.00
_cell.angle_gamma   90.00
#
_symmetry.space_group_name_H-M   'P 1'
#
loop_
_entity.id
_entity.type
_entity.pdbx_description
1 polymer ?
#
loop_
_entity_poly.entity_id
_entity_poly.type
_entity_poly.pdbx_seq_one_letter_code
_entity_poly.pdbx_strand_id
1 'polypeptide(L)'
;MNVIGNNSSLNDTQKLCYIKSALKNDASLIQSDQDSFESLTEALRNHYENKRALVDIHISEILSVTKIQNDNPAQLRFLIDTVGSNLR
;
A
#
# COMPACT_ATOMS: atom_id res chain seq x y z
N MET A 1 8.59 6.27 8.37
CA MET A 1 9.36 7.48 8.74
C MET A 1 9.92 8.08 7.46
N ASN A 2 9.43 9.25 7.06
CA ASN A 2 9.69 9.85 5.73
C ASN A 2 10.96 10.71 5.76
N VAL A 3 11.95 10.40 4.90
CA VAL A 3 13.22 11.15 4.76
C VAL A 3 12.98 12.62 4.41
N ILE A 4 11.92 12.91 3.63
CA ILE A 4 11.56 14.27 3.21
C ILE A 4 10.89 15.03 4.37
N GLY A 5 10.02 14.37 5.12
CA GLY A 5 9.28 14.98 6.24
C GLY A 5 10.19 15.41 7.39
N ASN A 6 11.19 14.59 7.70
CA ASN A 6 12.13 14.82 8.82
C ASN A 6 13.26 15.81 8.49
N ASN A 7 13.33 16.32 7.25
CA ASN A 7 14.37 17.25 6.86
C ASN A 7 14.02 18.67 7.31
N SER A 8 14.73 19.19 8.32
CA SER A 8 14.55 20.54 8.85
C SER A 8 15.11 21.64 7.96
N SER A 9 15.93 21.29 6.96
CA SER A 9 16.51 22.23 6.00
C SER A 9 15.58 22.52 4.82
N LEU A 10 14.52 21.73 4.63
CA LEU A 10 13.52 21.93 3.59
C LEU A 10 12.29 22.64 4.17
N ASN A 11 11.78 23.64 3.46
CA ASN A 11 10.48 24.22 3.75
C ASN A 11 9.34 23.36 3.18
N ASP A 12 8.11 23.62 3.61
CA ASP A 12 6.96 22.79 3.24
C ASP A 12 6.68 22.76 1.72
N THR A 13 6.93 23.87 1.02
CA THR A 13 6.78 23.93 -0.44
C THR A 13 7.80 23.05 -1.15
N GLN A 14 9.05 23.05 -0.69
CA GLN A 14 10.10 22.17 -1.22
C GLN A 14 9.78 20.71 -0.94
N LYS A 15 9.34 20.37 0.28
CA LYS A 15 8.91 19.02 0.65
C LYS A 15 7.76 18.54 -0.25
N LEU A 16 6.80 19.41 -0.53
CA LEU A 16 5.68 19.14 -1.43
C LEU A 16 6.13 18.88 -2.87
N CYS A 17 7.04 19.70 -3.41
CA CYS A 17 7.61 19.47 -4.74
C CYS A 17 8.35 18.12 -4.82
N TYR A 18 9.16 17.80 -3.81
CA TYR A 18 9.88 16.53 -3.78
C TYR A 18 8.94 15.33 -3.75
N ILE A 19 7.93 15.32 -2.86
CA ILE A 19 7.01 14.19 -2.79
C ILE A 19 6.22 14.03 -4.09
N LYS A 20 5.71 15.12 -4.69
CA LYS A 20 5.02 15.08 -5.99
C LYS A 20 5.89 14.50 -7.10
N SER A 21 7.18 14.86 -7.14
CA SER A 21 8.13 14.34 -8.12
C SER A 21 8.48 12.85 -7.90
N ALA A 22 8.36 12.36 -6.66
CA ALA A 22 8.66 10.99 -6.30
C ALA A 22 7.48 10.02 -6.54
N LEU A 23 6.24 10.53 -6.65
CA LEU A 23 5.06 9.74 -6.95
C LEU A 23 5.12 9.20 -8.39
N LYS A 24 4.82 7.91 -8.54
CA LYS A 24 4.80 7.20 -9.83
C LYS A 24 3.52 6.39 -9.98
N ASN A 25 3.08 6.19 -11.23
CA ASN A 25 1.91 5.37 -11.57
C ASN A 25 0.67 5.78 -10.77
N ASP A 26 -0.02 4.83 -10.15
CA ASP A 26 -1.25 5.07 -9.38
C ASP A 26 -1.06 6.07 -8.23
N ALA A 27 0.15 6.15 -7.67
CA ALA A 27 0.43 7.06 -6.57
C ALA A 27 0.38 8.53 -7.02
N SER A 28 0.65 8.84 -8.30
CA SER A 28 0.57 10.21 -8.81
C SER A 28 -0.86 10.66 -9.13
N LEU A 29 -1.82 9.74 -9.10
CA LEU A 29 -3.25 10.03 -9.30
C LEU A 29 -3.95 10.40 -7.99
N ILE A 30 -3.30 10.19 -6.84
CA ILE A 30 -3.85 10.50 -5.52
C ILE A 30 -3.93 12.01 -5.36
N GLN A 31 -5.16 12.50 -5.18
CA GLN A 31 -5.45 13.90 -4.93
C GLN A 31 -5.50 14.16 -3.42
N SER A 32 -4.95 15.30 -3.00
CA SER A 32 -5.07 15.81 -1.64
C SER A 32 -6.07 16.94 -1.57
N ASP A 33 -6.76 17.07 -0.43
CA ASP A 33 -7.76 18.13 -0.23
C ASP A 33 -7.14 19.53 -0.25
N GLN A 34 -5.87 19.64 0.17
CA GLN A 34 -5.10 20.88 0.19
C GLN A 34 -3.77 20.70 -0.53
N ASP A 35 -3.25 21.79 -1.11
CA ASP A 35 -1.92 21.80 -1.73
C ASP A 35 -0.81 21.98 -0.68
N SER A 36 -0.73 21.01 0.23
CA SER A 36 0.26 21.00 1.32
C SER A 36 0.93 19.63 1.43
N PHE A 37 2.16 19.62 1.92
CA PHE A 37 2.89 18.38 2.15
C PHE A 37 2.12 17.44 3.09
N GLU A 38 1.57 17.97 4.18
CA GLU A 38 0.83 17.20 5.17
C GLU A 38 -0.44 16.56 4.60
N SER A 39 -1.27 17.34 3.89
CA SER A 39 -2.50 16.82 3.27
C SER A 39 -2.22 15.73 2.24
N LEU A 40 -1.17 15.89 1.41
CA LEU A 40 -0.78 14.87 0.45
C LEU A 40 -0.21 13.62 1.13
N THR A 41 0.62 13.77 2.16
CA THR A 41 1.09 12.61 2.93
C THR A 41 -0.03 11.87 3.63
N GLU A 42 -1.04 12.58 4.14
CA GLU A 42 -2.20 11.96 4.78
C GLU A 42 -3.10 11.26 3.76
N ALA A 43 -3.32 11.84 2.58
CA ALA A 43 -4.04 11.18 1.49
C ALA A 43 -3.33 9.89 1.04
N LEU A 44 -2.00 9.94 0.89
CA LEU A 44 -1.18 8.76 0.59
C LEU A 44 -1.26 7.71 1.69
N ARG A 45 -1.22 8.13 2.96
CA ARG A 45 -1.34 7.24 4.12
C ARG A 45 -2.72 6.60 4.19
N ASN A 46 -3.78 7.35 3.92
CA ASN A 46 -5.14 6.82 3.89
C ASN A 46 -5.35 5.87 2.70
N HIS A 47 -4.66 6.08 1.59
CA HIS A 47 -4.76 5.19 0.43
C HIS A 47 -3.95 3.89 0.62
N TYR A 48 -2.72 3.98 1.14
CA TYR A 48 -1.78 2.83 1.20
C TYR A 48 -1.59 2.22 2.59
N GLU A 49 -1.83 2.96 3.67
CA GLU A 49 -1.72 2.47 5.04
C GLU A 49 -3.09 2.28 5.71
N ASN A 50 -4.18 2.17 4.94
CA ASN A 50 -5.46 1.76 5.48
C ASN A 50 -5.39 0.30 5.93
N LYS A 51 -5.01 0.10 7.19
CA LYS A 51 -4.85 -1.21 7.83
C LYS A 51 -6.12 -2.05 7.72
N ARG A 52 -7.30 -1.42 7.71
CA ARG A 52 -8.58 -2.11 7.55
C ARG A 52 -8.70 -2.68 6.14
N ALA A 53 -8.45 -1.86 5.12
CA ALA A 53 -8.47 -2.29 3.73
C ALA A 53 -7.41 -3.36 3.44
N LEU A 54 -6.20 -3.24 4.00
CA LEU A 54 -5.16 -4.27 3.88
C LEU A 54 -5.61 -5.60 4.49
N VAL A 55 -6.18 -5.57 5.70
CA VAL A 55 -6.73 -6.76 6.35
C VAL A 55 -7.87 -7.36 5.50
N ASP A 56 -8.77 -6.53 4.98
CA ASP A 56 -9.90 -6.99 4.15
C ASP A 56 -9.40 -7.62 2.84
N ILE A 57 -8.36 -7.08 2.21
CA ILE A 57 -7.69 -7.67 1.03
C ILE A 57 -7.12 -9.05 1.38
N HIS A 58 -6.33 -9.16 2.45
CA HIS A 58 -5.75 -10.44 2.87
C HIS A 58 -6.82 -11.50 3.16
N ILE A 59 -7.89 -11.13 3.87
CA ILE A 59 -9.01 -12.02 4.14
C ILE A 59 -9.69 -12.45 2.83
N SER A 60 -9.95 -11.50 1.93
CA SER A 60 -10.58 -11.79 0.64
C SER A 60 -9.74 -12.74 -0.21
N GLU A 61 -8.43 -12.53 -0.29
CA GLU A 61 -7.52 -13.40 -1.05
C GLU A 61 -7.52 -14.82 -0.48
N ILE A 62 -7.41 -14.97 0.84
CA ILE A 62 -7.45 -16.29 1.51
C ILE A 62 -8.79 -16.99 1.26
N LEU A 63 -9.91 -16.29 1.40
CA LEU A 63 -11.24 -16.86 1.20
C LEU A 63 -11.55 -17.16 -0.28
N SER A 64 -10.88 -16.48 -1.21
CA SER A 64 -11.03 -16.71 -2.65
C SER A 64 -10.25 -17.93 -3.16
N VAL A 65 -9.39 -18.54 -2.33
CA VAL A 65 -8.64 -19.73 -2.73
C VAL A 65 -9.61 -20.84 -3.10
N THR A 66 -9.55 -21.26 -4.35
CA THR A 66 -10.46 -22.25 -4.91
C THR A 66 -10.24 -23.61 -4.24
N LYS A 67 -11.33 -24.34 -4.01
CA LYS A 67 -11.28 -25.70 -3.45
C LYS A 67 -10.34 -26.57 -4.28
N ILE A 68 -9.35 -27.16 -3.62
CA ILE A 68 -8.44 -28.14 -4.23
C ILE A 68 -9.29 -29.34 -4.67
N GLN A 69 -9.38 -29.57 -5.99
CA GLN A 69 -10.23 -30.62 -6.56
C GLN A 69 -9.51 -31.96 -6.67
N ASN A 70 -8.18 -31.94 -6.80
CA ASN A 70 -7.32 -33.12 -6.82
C ASN A 70 -6.16 -32.85 -5.87
N ASP A 71 -5.77 -33.82 -5.04
CA ASP A 71 -4.63 -33.69 -4.12
C ASP A 71 -3.28 -33.70 -4.87
N ASN A 72 -3.12 -32.79 -5.82
CA ASN A 72 -1.91 -32.55 -6.57
C ASN A 72 -0.95 -31.71 -5.70
N PRO A 73 0.31 -32.16 -5.52
CA PRO A 73 1.35 -31.41 -4.80
C PRO A 73 1.48 -29.94 -5.22
N ALA A 74 1.27 -29.61 -6.50
CA ALA A 74 1.34 -28.23 -6.99
C ALA A 74 0.23 -27.33 -6.42
N GLN A 75 -1.00 -27.85 -6.27
CA GLN A 75 -2.12 -27.11 -5.72
C GLN A 75 -1.99 -26.92 -4.20
N LEU A 76 -1.44 -27.92 -3.51
CA LEU A 76 -1.08 -27.81 -2.09
C LEU A 76 0.00 -26.75 -1.88
N ARG A 77 1.02 -26.72 -2.75
CA ARG A 77 2.07 -25.71 -2.69
C ARG A 77 1.51 -24.30 -2.93
N PHE A 78 0.67 -24.15 -3.95
CA PHE A 78 -0.01 -22.88 -4.23
C PHE A 78 -0.83 -22.41 -3.03
N LEU A 79 -1.62 -23.28 -2.41
CA LEU A 79 -2.39 -22.94 -1.19
C LEU A 79 -1.48 -22.44 -0.06
N ILE A 80 -0.38 -23.16 0.21
CA ILE A 80 0.57 -22.78 1.27
C ILE A 80 1.20 -21.43 0.96
N ASP A 81 1.61 -21.19 -0.27
CA ASP A 81 2.24 -19.94 -0.68
C ASP A 81 1.24 -18.77 -0.63
N THR A 82 0.00 -18.95 -1.09
CA THR A 82 -1.04 -17.92 -1.06
C THR A 82 -1.44 -17.55 0.37
N VAL A 83 -1.67 -18.55 1.24
CA VAL A 83 -2.02 -18.30 2.64
C VAL A 83 -0.82 -17.71 3.39
N GLY A 84 0.38 -18.25 3.18
CA GLY A 84 1.60 -17.76 3.83
C GLY A 84 1.97 -16.33 3.44
N SER A 85 1.78 -15.96 2.17
CA SER A 85 2.01 -14.59 1.69
C SER A 85 1.00 -13.59 2.25
N ASN A 86 -0.20 -14.03 2.59
CA ASN A 86 -1.27 -13.17 3.12
C ASN A 86 -1.27 -13.04 4.65
N LEU A 87 -0.44 -13.82 5.35
CA LEU A 87 -0.30 -13.78 6.81
C LEU A 87 1.01 -13.12 7.29
N ARG A 88 1.87 -12.69 6.36
CA ARG A 88 3.21 -12.18 6.62
C ARG A 88 3.29 -10.68 6.44
#